data_AF-A0AAP8N7D3-F1
#
_entry.id   AF-A0AAP8N7D3-F1
#
_cell.length_a   1.000
_cell.length_b   1.000
_cell.length_c   1.000
_cell.angle_alpha   90.00
_cell.angle_beta   90.00
_cell.angle_gamma   90.00
#
_symmetry.space_group_name_H-M   'P 1'
#
loop_
_entity.id
_entity.type
_entity.pdbx_description
1 polymer ?
#
loop_
_entity_poly.entity_id
_entity_poly.type
_entity_poly.pdbx_seq_one_letter_code
_entity_poly.pdbx_strand_id
1 'polypeptide(L)'
;ENGYYISITPDVLYEDEIQELVKHYPINLMMVETDGPWPFEGPFNRDYTHPRFIHESVRKIAEIKALEIEEVYKCLYENTKEFYDL
;
A
#
# COMPACT_ATOMS: atom_id res chain seq x y z
N GLU A 1 5.61 -21.51 -0.20
CA GLU A 1 5.01 -20.21 -0.53
C GLU A 1 5.19 -19.95 -2.01
N ASN A 2 4.20 -19.36 -2.69
CA ASN A 2 4.18 -19.25 -4.16
C ASN A 2 4.83 -17.97 -4.71
N GLY A 3 5.32 -17.07 -3.84
CA GLY A 3 6.05 -15.86 -4.26
C GLY A 3 5.21 -14.80 -4.97
N TYR A 4 3.90 -14.76 -4.72
CA TYR A 4 3.03 -13.75 -5.33
C TYR A 4 3.21 -12.39 -4.67
N TYR A 5 3.19 -11.34 -5.49
CA TYR A 5 3.10 -9.97 -5.01
C TYR A 5 1.63 -9.59 -4.79
N ILE A 6 1.38 -8.75 -3.79
CA ILE A 6 0.08 -8.09 -3.59
C ILE A 6 0.26 -6.58 -3.68
N SER A 7 -0.76 -5.89 -4.17
CA SER A 7 -0.80 -4.43 -4.17
C SER A 7 -1.84 -3.96 -3.16
N ILE A 8 -1.51 -2.90 -2.42
CA ILE A 8 -2.37 -2.35 -1.35
C ILE A 8 -2.98 -1.03 -1.82
N THR A 9 -4.31 -0.94 -1.78
CA THR A 9 -5.10 0.25 -2.11
C THR A 9 -5.24 1.20 -0.89
N PRO A 10 -5.75 2.43 -1.08
CA PRO A 10 -6.06 3.36 0.00
C PRO A 10 -7.08 2.85 1.04
N ASP A 11 -7.80 1.77 0.77
CA ASP A 11 -8.71 1.13 1.74
C ASP A 11 -7.99 0.70 3.03
N VAL A 12 -6.66 0.45 2.97
CA VAL A 12 -5.83 0.15 4.14
C VAL A 12 -5.94 1.18 5.26
N LEU A 13 -6.34 2.41 4.96
CA LEU A 13 -6.53 3.45 5.96
C LEU A 13 -7.73 3.21 6.89
N TYR A 14 -8.71 2.40 6.49
CA TYR A 14 -9.94 2.21 7.25
C TYR A 14 -10.48 0.77 7.29
N GLU A 15 -10.04 -0.14 6.42
CA GLU A 15 -10.48 -1.53 6.44
C GLU A 15 -9.59 -2.41 7.33
N ASP A 16 -10.13 -2.90 8.44
CA ASP A 16 -9.41 -3.74 9.40
C ASP A 16 -8.89 -5.05 8.78
N GLU A 17 -9.66 -5.64 7.85
CA GLU A 17 -9.26 -6.87 7.15
C GLU A 17 -8.00 -6.65 6.30
N ILE A 18 -7.89 -5.51 5.61
CA ILE A 18 -6.71 -5.14 4.84
C ILE A 18 -5.54 -4.82 5.77
N GLN A 19 -5.78 -4.15 6.90
CA GLN A 19 -4.72 -3.87 7.87
C GLN A 19 -4.14 -5.15 8.47
N GLU A 20 -4.97 -6.16 8.79
CA GLU A 20 -4.46 -7.46 9.25
C GLU A 20 -3.74 -8.24 8.16
N LEU A 21 -4.21 -8.17 6.91
CA LEU A 21 -3.45 -8.71 5.77
C LEU A 21 -2.06 -8.08 5.69
N VAL A 22 -1.98 -6.73 5.71
CA VAL A 22 -0.71 -5.99 5.65
C VAL A 22 0.20 -6.39 6.80
N LYS A 23 -0.32 -6.53 8.02
CA LYS A 23 0.48 -6.92 9.19
C LYS A 23 1.18 -8.27 8.99
N HIS A 24 0.47 -9.26 8.46
CA HIS A 24 0.98 -10.62 8.30
C HIS A 24 1.77 -10.86 7.00
N TYR A 25 1.46 -10.15 5.91
CA TYR A 25 2.10 -10.39 4.61
C TYR A 25 3.56 -9.90 4.56
N PRO A 26 4.48 -10.57 3.86
CA PRO A 26 5.88 -10.13 3.75
C PRO A 26 6.00 -8.80 2.99
N ILE A 27 6.70 -7.81 3.56
CA ILE A 27 6.82 -6.48 2.92
C ILE A 27 7.58 -6.51 1.60
N ASN A 28 8.50 -7.45 1.42
CA ASN A 28 9.25 -7.68 0.18
C ASN A 28 8.38 -8.29 -0.96
N LEU A 29 7.11 -8.59 -0.69
CA LEU A 29 6.12 -9.03 -1.68
C LEU A 29 4.91 -8.09 -1.73
N MET A 30 5.07 -6.85 -1.25
CA MET A 30 4.03 -5.82 -1.29
C MET A 30 4.35 -4.70 -2.29
N MET A 31 3.31 -4.17 -2.91
CA MET A 31 3.29 -2.95 -3.72
C MET A 31 2.16 -2.05 -3.22
N VAL A 32 2.05 -0.84 -3.79
CA VAL A 32 0.95 0.09 -3.50
C VAL A 32 0.38 0.66 -4.79
N GLU A 33 -0.93 0.88 -4.81
CA GLU A 33 -1.63 1.51 -5.92
C GLU A 33 -2.78 2.37 -5.40
N THR A 34 -3.36 3.21 -6.27
CA THR A 34 -4.56 4.00 -5.91
C THR A 34 -5.84 3.47 -6.53
N ASP A 35 -5.76 2.50 -7.46
CA ASP A 35 -6.91 2.00 -8.23
C ASP A 35 -7.77 3.11 -8.89
N GLY A 36 -7.13 4.21 -9.29
CA GLY A 36 -7.86 5.38 -9.81
C GLY A 36 -8.48 5.11 -11.19
N PRO A 37 -9.72 5.55 -11.47
CA PRO A 37 -10.61 6.39 -10.65
C PRO A 37 -11.61 5.58 -9.79
N TRP A 38 -11.22 5.20 -8.57
CA TRP A 38 -12.07 4.50 -7.60
C TRP A 38 -12.46 5.39 -6.40
N PRO A 39 -13.76 5.44 -6.03
CA PRO A 39 -14.18 6.19 -4.85
C PRO A 39 -13.74 5.49 -3.57
N PHE A 40 -12.94 6.18 -2.75
CA PHE A 40 -12.52 5.70 -1.43
C PHE A 40 -13.31 6.38 -0.30
N GLU A 41 -13.44 5.68 0.82
CA GLU A 41 -14.07 6.17 2.04
C GLU A 41 -13.05 6.76 3.03
N GLY A 42 -13.46 6.90 4.29
CA GLY A 42 -12.62 7.39 5.38
C GLY A 42 -12.04 8.79 5.10
N PRO A 43 -10.70 8.97 5.12
CA PRO A 43 -10.08 10.26 4.93
C PRO A 43 -10.18 10.81 3.49
N PHE A 44 -10.62 10.00 2.52
CA PHE A 44 -10.77 10.40 1.12
C PHE A 44 -12.22 10.58 0.68
N ASN A 45 -13.16 10.51 1.62
CA ASN A 45 -14.58 10.60 1.30
C ASN A 45 -14.88 11.90 0.53
N ARG A 46 -15.48 11.77 -0.65
CA ARG A 46 -15.84 12.84 -1.61
C ARG A 46 -14.68 13.47 -2.38
N ASP A 47 -13.45 13.00 -2.22
CA ASP A 47 -12.34 13.40 -3.07
C ASP A 47 -12.27 12.51 -4.32
N TYR A 48 -11.82 13.09 -5.43
CA TYR A 48 -11.42 12.31 -6.60
C TYR A 48 -10.09 11.61 -6.30
N THR A 49 -10.01 10.33 -6.66
CA THR A 49 -8.77 9.56 -6.57
C THR A 49 -7.65 10.31 -7.28
N HIS A 50 -6.54 10.48 -6.58
CA HIS A 50 -5.35 11.12 -7.12
C HIS A 50 -4.14 10.25 -6.82
N PRO A 51 -3.14 10.16 -7.73
CA PRO A 51 -1.91 9.37 -7.51
C PRO A 51 -1.20 9.67 -6.18
N ARG A 52 -1.40 10.86 -5.61
CA ARG A 52 -0.85 11.26 -4.29
C ARG A 52 -1.40 10.44 -3.13
N PHE A 53 -2.52 9.73 -3.29
CA PHE A 53 -3.11 8.90 -2.23
C PHE A 53 -2.19 7.75 -1.83
N ILE A 54 -1.26 7.32 -2.71
CA ILE A 54 -0.26 6.30 -2.36
C ILE A 54 0.51 6.68 -1.08
N HIS A 55 0.76 7.98 -0.85
CA HIS A 55 1.59 8.42 0.27
C HIS A 55 0.96 8.12 1.62
N GLU A 56 -0.37 8.17 1.69
CA GLU A 56 -1.13 7.87 2.88
C GLU A 56 -1.21 6.34 3.11
N SER A 57 -1.33 5.55 2.03
CA SER A 57 -1.22 4.08 2.13
C SER A 57 0.16 3.66 2.63
N VAL A 58 1.24 4.25 2.11
CA VAL A 58 2.62 3.97 2.54
C VAL A 58 2.81 4.32 4.02
N ARG A 59 2.30 5.47 4.47
CA ARG A 59 2.35 5.86 5.89
C ARG A 59 1.62 4.83 6.77
N LYS A 60 0.43 4.41 6.37
CA LYS A 60 -0.35 3.40 7.11
C LYS A 60 0.38 2.05 7.16
N ILE A 61 0.98 1.61 6.06
CA ILE A 61 1.79 0.38 6.02
C ILE A 61 2.99 0.49 6.97
N ALA A 62 3.68 1.63 7.01
CA ALA A 62 4.81 1.86 7.92
C ALA A 62 4.38 1.80 9.39
N GLU A 63 3.24 2.41 9.74
CA GLU A 63 2.65 2.30 11.08
C GLU A 63 2.36 0.84 11.46
N ILE A 64 1.70 0.07 10.57
CA ILE A 64 1.34 -1.33 10.83
C ILE A 64 2.58 -2.23 10.94
N LYS A 65 3.60 -1.98 10.12
CA LYS A 65 4.86 -2.75 10.10
C LYS A 65 5.84 -2.34 11.19
N ALA A 66 5.60 -1.22 11.89
CA ALA A 66 6.55 -0.62 12.81
C ALA A 66 7.94 -0.42 12.17
N LEU A 67 7.95 0.12 10.95
CA LEU A 67 9.14 0.45 10.18
C LEU A 67 9.19 1.95 9.91
N GLU A 68 10.39 2.48 9.62
CA GLU A 68 10.52 3.87 9.18
C GLU A 68 9.89 4.05 7.79
N ILE A 69 9.22 5.18 7.58
CA ILE A 69 8.45 5.41 6.35
C ILE A 69 9.36 5.41 5.11
N GLU A 70 10.59 5.90 5.22
CA GLU A 70 11.60 5.88 4.16
C GLU A 70 12.01 4.46 3.76
N GLU A 71 12.09 3.53 4.73
CA GLU A 71 12.42 2.13 4.46
C GLU A 71 11.27 1.44 3.72
N VAL A 72 10.04 1.73 4.12
CA VAL A 72 8.84 1.22 3.43
C VAL A 72 8.75 1.76 2.01
N TYR A 73 8.97 3.06 1.80
CA TYR A 73 9.03 3.64 0.45
C TYR A 73 10.04 2.93 -0.43
N LYS A 74 11.27 2.75 0.07
CA LYS A 74 12.33 2.09 -0.67
C LYS A 74 11.95 0.65 -1.00
N CYS A 75 11.44 -0.11 -0.04
CA CYS A 75 11.05 -1.50 -0.25
C CYS A 75 9.96 -1.62 -1.31
N LEU A 76 8.86 -0.87 -1.17
CA LEU A 76 7.73 -0.93 -2.10
C LEU A 76 8.15 -0.49 -3.52
N TYR A 77 9.02 0.51 -3.62
CA TYR A 77 9.56 0.98 -4.90
C TYR A 77 10.41 -0.10 -5.59
N GLU A 78 11.34 -0.73 -4.88
CA GLU A 78 12.16 -1.80 -5.47
C GLU A 78 11.33 -3.04 -5.83
N ASN A 79 10.37 -3.42 -4.97
CA ASN A 79 9.43 -4.50 -5.27
C ASN A 79 8.64 -4.23 -6.57
N THR A 80 8.16 -3.00 -6.73
CA THR A 80 7.40 -2.59 -7.92
C THR A 80 8.29 -2.62 -9.17
N LYS A 81 9.52 -2.14 -9.07
CA LYS A 81 10.49 -2.20 -10.17
C LYS A 81 10.83 -3.62 -10.57
N GLU A 82 11.08 -4.50 -9.60
CA GLU A 82 11.35 -5.91 -9.84
C GLU A 82 10.15 -6.60 -10.50
N PHE A 83 8.93 -6.35 -10.01
CA PHE A 83 7.72 -6.96 -10.56
C PHE A 83 7.43 -6.55 -12.01
N TYR A 84 7.70 -5.29 -12.37
CA TYR A 84 7.44 -4.74 -13.71
C TYR A 84 8.66 -4.74 -14.65
N ASP A 85 9.79 -5.33 -14.23
CA ASP A 85 11.06 -5.34 -14.99
C ASP A 85 11.55 -3.93 -15.41
N LEU A 86 11.60 -2.97 -14.45
CA LEU A 86 11.96 -1.55 -14.66
C LEU A 86 13.37 -1.14 -14.21
#